data_AF-A0A660TXH9-F1
#
_entry.id   AF-A0A660TXH9-F1
#
_cell.length_a   1.000
_cell.length_b   1.000
_cell.length_c   1.000
_cell.angle_alpha   90.00
_cell.angle_beta   90.00
_cell.angle_gamma   90.00
#
_symmetry.space_group_name_H-M   'P 1'
#
loop_
_entity.id
_entity.type
_entity.pdbx_description
1 polymer ?
#
loop_
_entity_poly.entity_id
_entity_poly.type
_entity_poly.pdbx_seq_one_letter_code
_entity_poly.pdbx_strand_id
1 'polypeptide(L)' 'MAKREMILIMGLGLHGGGIGAANYFVKKGQKVLITDLKSRDELRESIEKLEKSSNV' A
#
# COMPACT_ATOMS: atom_id res chain seq x y z
N MET A 1 -18.55 -18.45 -0.89
CA MET A 1 -17.73 -17.27 -0.56
C MET A 1 -17.42 -16.51 -1.84
N ALA A 2 -17.61 -15.19 -1.87
CA ALA A 2 -17.20 -14.38 -3.03
C ALA A 2 -15.68 -14.17 -3.00
N LYS A 3 -14.97 -14.57 -4.06
CA LYS A 3 -13.54 -14.29 -4.23
C LYS A 3 -13.37 -12.79 -4.47
N ARG A 4 -12.68 -12.09 -3.57
CA ARG A 4 -12.26 -10.68 -3.79
C ARG A 4 -10.81 -10.70 -4.27
N GLU A 5 -10.56 -10.13 -5.44
CA GLU A 5 -9.21 -9.96 -5.95
C GLU A 5 -8.58 -8.72 -5.32
N MET A 6 -7.49 -8.92 -4.61
CA MET A 6 -6.74 -7.87 -3.91
C MET A 6 -5.27 -8.01 -4.23
N ILE A 7 -4.58 -6.89 -4.32
CA ILE A 7 -3.14 -6.86 -4.52
C ILE A 7 -2.46 -6.85 -3.16
N LEU A 8 -1.66 -7.87 -2.89
CA LEU A 8 -0.79 -7.90 -1.71
C LEU A 8 0.57 -7.30 -2.08
N ILE A 9 1.02 -6.34 -1.28
CA ILE A 9 2.37 -5.78 -1.35
C ILE A 9 3.03 -6.03 0.01
N MET A 10 4.15 -6.75 -0.01
CA MET A 10 4.96 -6.98 1.18
C MET A 10 6.16 -6.05 1.17
N GLY A 11 6.27 -5.21 2.20
CA GLY A 11 7.23 -4.12 2.31
C GLY A 11 6.68 -2.83 1.71
N LEU A 12 6.23 -1.91 2.56
CA LEU A 12 6.06 -0.50 2.15
C LEU A 12 7.43 0.14 1.98
N GLY A 13 8.33 -0.15 2.94
CA GLY A 13 9.68 0.37 2.98
C GLY A 13 9.76 1.88 3.25
N LEU A 14 10.99 2.35 3.40
CA LEU A 14 11.31 3.76 3.65
C LEU A 14 11.82 4.48 2.40
N HIS A 15 12.20 3.72 1.37
CA HIS A 15 12.89 4.21 0.18
C HIS A 15 11.99 4.33 -1.07
N GLY A 16 10.67 4.16 -0.91
CA GLY A 16 9.69 4.47 -1.96
C GLY A 16 9.32 3.35 -2.93
N GLY A 17 10.03 2.22 -2.95
CA GLY A 17 9.67 1.08 -3.82
C GLY A 17 8.25 0.55 -3.58
N GLY A 18 7.90 0.27 -2.31
CA GLY A 18 6.55 -0.18 -1.95
C GLY A 18 5.48 0.89 -2.17
N ILE A 19 5.82 2.16 -1.96
CA ILE A 19 4.93 3.31 -2.20
C ILE A 19 4.56 3.39 -3.69
N GLY A 20 5.55 3.29 -4.58
CA GLY A 20 5.33 3.33 -6.03
C GLY A 20 4.46 2.17 -6.51
N ALA A 21 4.72 0.95 -6.01
CA ALA A 21 3.91 -0.21 -6.32
C ALA A 21 2.46 -0.04 -5.82
N ALA A 22 2.26 0.41 -4.57
CA ALA A 22 0.93 0.65 -4.02
C ALA A 22 0.16 1.69 -4.83
N ASN A 23 0.76 2.85 -5.06
CA ASN A 23 0.12 3.95 -5.78
C ASN A 23 -0.24 3.57 -7.22
N TYR A 24 0.54 2.72 -7.89
CA TYR A 24 0.23 2.22 -9.22
C TYR A 24 -1.10 1.45 -9.25
N PHE A 25 -1.31 0.52 -8.31
CA PHE A 25 -2.53 -0.28 -8.27
C PHE A 25 -3.74 0.49 -7.73
N VAL A 26 -3.51 1.40 -6.78
CA VAL A 26 -4.53 2.32 -6.27
C VAL A 26 -5.08 3.20 -7.39
N LYS A 27 -4.21 3.76 -8.25
CA LYS A 27 -4.63 4.56 -9.41
C LYS A 27 -5.47 3.79 -10.42
N LYS A 28 -5.38 2.45 -10.43
CA LYS A 28 -6.21 1.57 -11.26
C LYS A 28 -7.52 1.15 -10.59
N GLY A 29 -7.83 1.69 -9.41
CA GLY A 29 -9.04 1.36 -8.64
C GLY A 29 -8.99 -0.01 -7.97
N GLN A 30 -7.81 -0.64 -7.90
CA GLN A 30 -7.67 -1.93 -7.24
C GLN A 30 -7.56 -1.77 -5.73
N LYS A 31 -8.04 -2.77 -4.99
CA LYS A 31 -7.85 -2.85 -3.55
C LYS A 31 -6.45 -3.37 -3.26
N VAL A 32 -5.70 -2.64 -2.43
CA VAL A 32 -4.32 -2.98 -2.07
C VAL A 32 -4.26 -3.28 -0.57
N LEU A 33 -3.55 -4.34 -0.19
CA LEU A 33 -3.15 -4.59 1.19
C LEU A 33 -1.63 -4.54 1.25
N ILE A 34 -1.11 -3.72 2.15
CA ILE A 34 0.32 -3.56 2.36
C ILE A 34 0.67 -4.11 3.73
N THR A 35 1.70 -4.94 3.80
CA THR A 35 2.28 -5.42 5.06
C THR A 35 3.73 -4.96 5.17
N ASP A 36 4.21 -4.73 6.38
CA ASP A 36 5.60 -4.41 6.65
C ASP A 36 5.95 -4.91 8.06
N LEU A 37 7.24 -5.19 8.29
CA LEU A 37 7.73 -5.52 9.63
C LEU A 37 7.94 -4.26 10.48
N LYS A 38 8.08 -3.10 9.84
CA LYS A 38 8.19 -1.80 10.49
C LYS A 38 6.88 -1.37 11.10
N SER A 39 6.98 -0.65 12.21
CA SER A 39 5.83 -0.05 12.86
C SER A 39 5.21 1.05 11.99
N ARG A 40 3.95 1.40 12.31
CA ARG A 40 3.24 2.49 11.63
C ARG A 40 3.98 3.82 11.79
N ASP A 41 4.58 4.05 12.95
CA ASP A 41 5.30 5.30 13.26
C ASP A 41 6.60 5.41 12.45
N GLU A 42 7.37 4.32 12.35
CA GLU A 42 8.54 4.25 11.46
C GLU A 42 8.18 4.50 10.00
N LEU A 43 6.98 4.06 9.59
CA LEU A 43 6.48 4.19 8.23
C LEU A 43 5.68 5.48 8.00
N ARG A 44 5.55 6.38 8.98
CA ARG A 44 4.66 7.55 8.91
C ARG A 44 4.86 8.34 7.62
N GLU A 45 6.10 8.67 7.29
CA GLU A 45 6.42 9.42 6.06
C GLU A 45 6.10 8.65 4.78
N SER A 46 6.27 7.32 4.79
CA SER A 46 5.91 6.48 3.65
C SER A 46 4.40 6.40 3.47
N ILE A 47 3.65 6.32 4.56
CA ILE A 47 2.19 6.27 4.57
C ILE A 47 1.61 7.61 4.07
N GLU A 48 2.18 8.74 4.48
CA GLU A 48 1.76 10.08 4.01
C GLU A 48 1.92 10.27 2.50
N LYS A 49 2.82 9.52 1.87
CA LYS A 49 3.06 9.53 0.41
C LYS A 49 2.15 8.57 -0.36
N LEU A 50 1.33 7.78 0.31
CA LEU A 50 0.34 6.92 -0.36
C LEU A 50 -0.81 7.76 -0.91
N GLU A 51 -1.23 7.44 -2.13
CA GLU A 51 -2.38 8.07 -2.78
C GLU A 51 -3.64 7.73 -1.99
N LYS A 52 -4.40 8.76 -1.62
CA LYS A 52 -5.64 8.57 -0.86
C LYS A 52 -6.72 8.05 -1.79
N SER A 53 -7.16 6.82 -1.55
CA SER A 53 -8.42 6.31 -2.05
C SER A 53 -9.19 5.70 -0.87
N SER A 54 -10.49 5.50 -1.03
CA SER A 54 -11.31 4.76 -0.06
C SER A 54 -10.87 3.30 0.16
N ASN A 55 -9.81 2.84 -0.51
CA ASN A 55 -9.48 1.43 -0.72
C ASN A 55 -8.04 1.03 -0.33
N VAL A 56 -7.27 1.89 0.38
CA VAL A 56 -5.95 1.58 0.98
C VAL A 56 -6.07 1.50 2.49
#